data_AF-A0A933JSR4-F1
#
_entry.id   AF-A0A933JSR4-F1
#
_cell.length_a   1.000
_cell.length_b   1.000
_cell.length_c   1.000
_cell.angle_alpha   90.00
_cell.angle_beta   90.00
_cell.angle_gamma   90.00
#
_symmetry.space_group_name_H-M   'P 1'
#
loop_
_entity.id
_entity.type
_entity.pdbx_description
1 polymer ?
#
loop_
_entity_poly.entity_id
_entity_poly.type
_entity_poly.pdbx_seq_one_letter_code
_entity_poly.pdbx_strand_id
1 'polypeptide(L)'
;MSQARSDRFARGLARLAPTPSEPPTVESSPSMIPSAAPSHESGAGRQAPDLQARAVGRRSTDLLDEAPRSRDRSPEARGALDALLARGASGGTAALRPSERSSDPTRALGALLARAASAGDAIVVPDADELGTRRVSFSRPVPRPDRVESVAPLTPGTLTPVVTLGPAAAELESLERPERIQRLRSLLDAFVARSAPVARRALPRAPPPAIGEPLDQHGFARALRQYLEPAHCHGRSPVRGALEIGAHVVAALARDARLGDFDPRRMLILDTETTGLAGGTGTLPFLVGLARFEDESLALEQLLVCRPGHELPALVLLKSRIESATSLVTYNGKSFDWPILRNRFVMNRIAPPECPPHLDLLHISRKVFRARLESAKLVRVEEGVLGFVRHDDVLGSAIPQLYWSFVREGDPKILEKVLEHNSADVVALAALLGVLGAAYESPRSAFDPRDLLGLAEIAFDVDDYERALRFAEVAESEPTIAYRAKRLAAKAATRTERVELAVSRLEEASALAPNTLERTETDVALAKLLEHKLKSLEAALEVAKRVPDSGDDSARRRVQRLEVKIERRRRKQLARAVSHSAANPIQ
;
A
#
# COMPACT_ATOMS: atom_id res chain seq x y z
N MET A 1 19.92 -28.70 1.14
CA MET A 1 18.56 -28.98 1.66
C MET A 1 17.46 -28.18 0.91
N SER A 2 17.64 -27.97 -0.40
CA SER A 2 16.78 -27.13 -1.26
C SER A 2 15.70 -27.96 -2.01
N GLN A 3 15.92 -29.26 -2.22
CA GLN A 3 14.94 -30.14 -2.89
C GLN A 3 13.79 -30.64 -2.00
N ALA A 4 13.92 -30.58 -0.67
CA ALA A 4 12.90 -31.08 0.25
C ALA A 4 11.70 -30.14 0.46
N ARG A 5 11.76 -28.91 -0.08
CA ARG A 5 10.68 -27.89 0.01
C ARG A 5 9.67 -27.96 -1.14
N SER A 6 10.02 -28.56 -2.28
CA SER A 6 9.10 -28.76 -3.42
C SER A 6 8.26 -30.04 -3.28
N ASP A 7 8.82 -31.08 -2.65
CA ASP A 7 8.14 -32.38 -2.52
C ASP A 7 6.98 -32.43 -1.50
N ARG A 8 6.74 -31.38 -0.71
CA ARG A 8 5.64 -31.40 0.28
C ARG A 8 4.32 -30.87 -0.31
N PHE A 9 4.37 -30.11 -1.41
CA PHE A 9 3.21 -29.71 -2.21
C PHE A 9 2.83 -30.83 -3.21
N ALA A 10 3.82 -31.55 -3.76
CA ALA A 10 3.60 -32.69 -4.64
C ALA A 10 3.08 -33.97 -3.95
N ARG A 11 3.34 -34.15 -2.63
CA ARG A 11 2.96 -35.37 -1.90
C ARG A 11 1.48 -35.49 -1.49
N GLY A 12 0.66 -34.49 -1.81
CA GLY A 12 -0.81 -34.61 -1.74
C GLY A 12 -1.44 -35.40 -2.90
N LEU A 13 -0.67 -35.75 -3.94
CA LEU A 13 -1.20 -36.31 -5.19
C LEU A 13 -0.81 -37.77 -5.50
N ALA A 14 -0.28 -38.53 -4.53
CA ALA A 14 0.18 -39.90 -4.78
C ALA A 14 -0.30 -40.93 -3.73
N ARG A 15 -1.61 -41.03 -3.50
CA ARG A 15 -2.25 -42.29 -3.06
C ARG A 15 -3.64 -42.36 -3.66
N LEU A 16 -3.77 -43.06 -4.78
CA LEU A 16 -4.96 -43.77 -5.24
C LEU A 16 -4.59 -44.50 -6.54
N ALA A 17 -4.21 -45.76 -6.42
CA ALA A 17 -4.31 -46.72 -7.52
C ALA A 17 -5.20 -47.87 -7.01
N PRO A 18 -6.25 -48.27 -7.74
CA PRO A 18 -7.18 -49.29 -7.30
C PRO A 18 -6.61 -50.70 -7.52
N THR A 19 -6.73 -51.56 -6.52
CA THR A 19 -6.67 -53.01 -6.68
C THR A 19 -8.01 -53.53 -7.23
N PRO A 20 -8.02 -54.56 -8.10
CA PRO A 20 -9.25 -55.03 -8.73
C PRO A 20 -10.17 -55.72 -7.71
N SER A 21 -11.46 -55.43 -7.85
CA SER A 21 -12.57 -55.96 -7.06
C SER A 21 -12.99 -57.36 -7.50
N GLU A 22 -13.37 -58.21 -6.54
CA GLU A 22 -14.35 -59.29 -6.71
C GLU A 22 -15.45 -59.21 -5.61
N PRO A 23 -16.65 -59.79 -5.83
CA PRO A 23 -17.94 -59.28 -5.33
C PRO A 23 -18.37 -59.88 -3.96
N PRO A 24 -19.50 -59.43 -3.36
CA PRO A 24 -19.70 -59.42 -1.91
C PRO A 24 -20.33 -60.71 -1.36
N THR A 25 -20.10 -60.95 -0.07
CA THR A 25 -20.87 -61.89 0.75
C THR A 25 -21.50 -61.18 1.95
N VAL A 26 -22.73 -61.61 2.22
CA VAL A 26 -23.72 -61.11 3.19
C VAL A 26 -23.49 -61.76 4.55
N GLU A 27 -23.66 -61.01 5.65
CA GLU A 27 -24.16 -61.44 6.99
C GLU A 27 -24.10 -60.21 7.93
N SER A 28 -25.23 -59.58 8.33
CA SER A 28 -26.20 -59.92 9.40
C SER A 28 -25.88 -59.34 10.80
N SER A 29 -26.56 -58.21 11.11
CA SER A 29 -27.11 -57.80 12.44
C SER A 29 -26.15 -57.36 13.58
N PRO A 30 -26.66 -56.69 14.65
CA PRO A 30 -27.59 -55.55 14.69
C PRO A 30 -27.06 -54.38 15.58
N SER A 31 -27.60 -53.18 15.35
CA SER A 31 -27.44 -52.01 16.23
C SER A 31 -28.61 -51.94 17.23
N MET A 32 -28.29 -51.86 18.52
CA MET A 32 -29.17 -51.35 19.58
C MET A 32 -28.53 -50.08 20.14
N ILE A 33 -29.31 -49.00 20.26
CA ILE A 33 -29.51 -48.18 21.47
C ILE A 33 -30.51 -47.04 21.12
N PRO A 34 -31.40 -46.63 22.05
CA PRO A 34 -32.62 -45.89 21.72
C PRO A 34 -32.58 -44.38 22.01
N SER A 35 -33.60 -43.74 21.45
CA SER A 35 -34.19 -42.43 21.75
C SER A 35 -34.68 -42.28 23.19
N ALA A 36 -34.54 -41.10 23.79
CA ALA A 36 -35.64 -40.38 24.49
C ALA A 36 -35.18 -38.99 25.00
N ALA A 37 -36.06 -38.01 24.84
CA ALA A 37 -36.02 -36.67 25.44
C ALA A 37 -36.93 -36.62 26.70
N PRO A 38 -37.45 -35.46 27.18
CA PRO A 38 -36.94 -34.66 28.31
C PRO A 38 -37.95 -34.51 29.47
N SER A 39 -37.55 -33.89 30.59
CA SER A 39 -38.44 -33.36 31.68
C SER A 39 -37.60 -32.42 32.55
N HIS A 40 -37.86 -31.12 32.67
CA HIS A 40 -38.92 -30.38 33.42
C HIS A 40 -38.41 -29.78 34.74
N GLU A 41 -39.07 -28.67 35.09
CA GLU A 41 -39.02 -27.85 36.31
C GLU A 41 -37.92 -26.78 36.39
N SER A 42 -38.14 -25.52 36.78
CA SER A 42 -39.25 -24.56 37.00
C SER A 42 -38.81 -23.60 38.12
N GLY A 43 -39.25 -22.33 38.07
CA GLY A 43 -39.14 -21.38 39.19
C GLY A 43 -38.35 -20.13 38.83
N ALA A 44 -38.99 -19.10 38.27
CA ALA A 44 -39.55 -17.93 38.99
C ALA A 44 -38.47 -16.94 39.46
N GLY A 45 -38.49 -15.63 39.18
CA GLY A 45 -39.45 -14.77 38.51
C GLY A 45 -39.01 -13.30 38.68
N ARG A 46 -39.85 -12.38 38.17
CA ARG A 46 -39.84 -10.90 38.38
C ARG A 46 -38.67 -10.17 37.69
N GLN A 47 -38.77 -8.98 37.13
CA GLN A 47 -39.82 -7.99 36.85
C GLN A 47 -39.11 -6.90 36.01
N ALA A 48 -39.72 -6.36 34.95
CA ALA A 48 -39.27 -5.10 34.34
C ALA A 48 -39.64 -3.90 35.23
N PRO A 49 -39.13 -2.69 34.95
CA PRO A 49 -39.96 -1.83 34.10
C PRO A 49 -39.22 -0.96 33.08
N ASP A 50 -40.03 -0.58 32.09
CA ASP A 50 -39.87 0.49 31.10
C ASP A 50 -39.35 1.82 31.66
N LEU A 51 -38.67 2.58 30.78
CA LEU A 51 -38.74 4.03 30.76
C LEU A 51 -38.82 4.54 29.30
N GLN A 52 -40.03 4.93 28.90
CA GLN A 52 -40.31 5.85 27.81
C GLN A 52 -40.16 7.30 28.29
N ALA A 53 -39.55 8.16 27.47
CA ALA A 53 -39.84 9.59 27.31
C ALA A 53 -38.88 10.15 26.24
N ARG A 54 -39.19 11.08 25.34
CA ARG A 54 -40.40 11.82 24.97
C ARG A 54 -40.06 12.45 23.61
N ALA A 55 -40.96 12.32 22.64
CA ALA A 55 -40.91 13.10 21.40
C ALA A 55 -41.56 14.48 21.65
N VAL A 56 -40.86 15.56 21.27
CA VAL A 56 -41.46 16.87 21.01
C VAL A 56 -40.79 17.41 19.74
N GLY A 57 -41.58 17.52 18.67
CA GLY A 57 -41.13 18.12 17.41
C GLY A 57 -41.13 19.65 17.48
N ARG A 58 -40.11 20.27 16.88
CA ARG A 58 -40.18 21.61 16.28
C ARG A 58 -39.35 21.63 14.99
N ARG A 59 -39.91 22.34 14.01
CA ARG A 59 -39.45 22.46 12.62
C ARG A 59 -38.22 23.37 12.50
N SER A 60 -37.33 22.98 11.59
CA SER A 60 -36.67 23.78 10.53
C SER A 60 -36.35 25.25 10.80
N THR A 61 -35.06 25.59 10.89
CA THR A 61 -34.33 26.52 9.98
C THR A 61 -32.84 26.55 10.35
N ASP A 62 -31.99 26.55 9.31
CA ASP A 62 -30.62 27.06 9.24
C ASP A 62 -29.56 26.57 10.23
N LEU A 63 -28.55 25.88 9.70
CA LEU A 63 -27.12 26.16 9.99
C LEU A 63 -26.24 25.40 8.98
N LEU A 64 -25.40 26.20 8.30
CA LEU A 64 -24.45 25.81 7.29
C LEU A 64 -23.30 24.99 7.90
N ASP A 65 -22.95 23.93 7.19
CA ASP A 65 -21.85 23.00 7.48
C ASP A 65 -20.49 23.70 7.20
N GLU A 66 -19.66 23.87 8.25
CA GLU A 66 -18.26 24.29 8.10
C GLU A 66 -17.40 23.07 7.72
N ALA A 67 -16.98 23.02 6.45
CA ALA A 67 -15.99 22.07 5.97
C ALA A 67 -14.57 22.39 6.53
N PRO A 68 -13.73 21.37 6.81
CA PRO A 68 -12.39 21.57 7.35
C PRO A 68 -11.43 22.14 6.30
N ARG A 69 -10.70 23.19 6.71
CA ARG A 69 -9.75 23.96 5.89
C ARG A 69 -8.67 23.08 5.27
N SER A 70 -8.63 23.03 3.94
CA SER A 70 -7.62 22.36 3.13
C SER A 70 -6.26 23.08 3.17
N ARG A 71 -5.18 22.31 3.15
CA ARG A 71 -3.78 22.78 2.98
C ARG A 71 -3.67 23.77 1.81
N ASP A 72 -2.99 24.89 2.05
CA ASP A 72 -2.74 25.96 1.09
C ASP A 72 -1.87 25.46 -0.08
N ARG A 73 -2.51 25.18 -1.24
CA ARG A 73 -1.87 24.79 -2.51
C ARG A 73 -1.70 25.98 -3.48
N SER A 74 -1.76 27.21 -2.96
CA SER A 74 -1.74 28.43 -3.79
C SER A 74 -0.50 28.62 -4.69
N PRO A 75 0.72 28.15 -4.38
CA PRO A 75 1.88 28.39 -5.25
C PRO A 75 1.89 27.52 -6.52
N GLU A 76 1.50 26.25 -6.38
CA GLU A 76 1.46 25.27 -7.49
C GLU A 76 0.32 25.59 -8.46
N ALA A 77 -0.85 25.97 -7.91
CA ALA A 77 -2.00 26.40 -8.71
C ALA A 77 -1.70 27.69 -9.49
N ARG A 78 -0.91 28.61 -8.91
CA ARG A 78 -0.50 29.85 -9.57
C ARG A 78 0.50 29.59 -10.70
N GLY A 79 1.47 28.69 -10.50
CA GLY A 79 2.40 28.28 -11.56
C GLY A 79 1.71 27.59 -12.73
N ALA A 80 0.72 26.72 -12.47
CA ALA A 80 -0.07 26.08 -13.51
C ALA A 80 -0.97 27.08 -14.26
N LEU A 81 -1.56 28.05 -13.56
CA LEU A 81 -2.37 29.12 -14.14
C LEU A 81 -1.54 30.03 -15.06
N ASP A 82 -0.35 30.44 -14.63
CA ASP A 82 0.55 31.29 -15.43
C ASP A 82 1.03 30.55 -16.69
N ALA A 83 1.32 29.24 -16.60
CA ALA A 83 1.69 28.42 -17.75
C ALA A 83 0.56 28.23 -18.77
N LEU A 84 -0.69 28.10 -18.30
CA LEU A 84 -1.89 28.01 -19.15
C LEU A 84 -2.19 29.34 -19.85
N LEU A 85 -2.08 30.46 -19.14
CA LEU A 85 -2.25 31.80 -19.71
C LEU A 85 -1.15 32.14 -20.73
N ALA A 86 0.09 31.73 -20.48
CA ALA A 86 1.21 31.92 -21.41
C ALA A 86 1.07 31.11 -22.71
N ARG A 87 0.40 29.94 -22.67
CA ARG A 87 0.12 29.10 -23.84
C ARG A 87 -1.12 29.55 -24.64
N GLY A 88 -1.96 30.42 -24.10
CA GLY A 88 -3.25 30.83 -24.65
C GLY A 88 -3.24 32.02 -25.63
N ALA A 89 -2.11 32.39 -26.22
CA ALA A 89 -2.01 33.60 -27.05
C ALA A 89 -2.58 33.46 -28.50
N SER A 90 -3.17 32.34 -28.87
CA SER A 90 -3.75 32.14 -30.22
C SER A 90 -5.00 31.28 -30.17
N GLY A 91 -6.09 31.81 -29.61
CA GLY A 91 -7.41 31.17 -29.62
C GLY A 91 -8.28 31.70 -28.47
N GLY A 92 -9.47 32.22 -28.76
CA GLY A 92 -10.32 33.00 -27.84
C GLY A 92 -10.84 32.28 -26.58
N THR A 93 -10.37 31.07 -26.27
CA THR A 93 -10.81 30.27 -25.11
C THR A 93 -10.01 30.53 -23.83
N ALA A 94 -8.85 31.19 -23.89
CA ALA A 94 -7.90 31.29 -22.76
C ALA A 94 -7.90 32.62 -21.96
N ALA A 95 -8.86 33.53 -22.17
CA ALA A 95 -8.91 34.79 -21.41
C ALA A 95 -9.74 34.68 -20.11
N LEU A 96 -9.14 35.08 -18.98
CA LEU A 96 -9.80 35.24 -17.68
C LEU A 96 -10.79 36.41 -17.70
N ARG A 97 -12.02 36.16 -17.24
CA ARG A 97 -13.06 37.21 -17.09
C ARG A 97 -12.69 38.18 -15.95
N PRO A 98 -13.17 39.42 -15.95
CA PRO A 98 -12.86 40.41 -14.91
C PRO A 98 -13.17 39.93 -13.48
N SER A 99 -14.23 39.15 -13.30
CA SER A 99 -14.63 38.56 -12.01
C SER A 99 -13.68 37.46 -11.51
N GLU A 100 -12.85 36.88 -12.37
CA GLU A 100 -11.94 35.77 -12.06
C GLU A 100 -10.52 36.25 -11.73
N ARG A 101 -10.18 37.49 -12.11
CA ARG A 101 -8.87 38.12 -11.86
C ARG A 101 -8.62 38.49 -10.40
N SER A 102 -9.67 38.58 -9.57
CA SER A 102 -9.58 38.86 -8.13
C SER A 102 -9.74 37.61 -7.24
N SER A 103 -9.79 36.40 -7.83
CA SER A 103 -10.09 35.16 -7.12
C SER A 103 -8.86 34.28 -6.85
N ASP A 104 -8.97 33.38 -5.86
CA ASP A 104 -7.98 32.34 -5.53
C ASP A 104 -7.49 31.61 -6.80
N PRO A 105 -6.15 31.52 -7.03
CA PRO A 105 -5.58 30.91 -8.24
C PRO A 105 -6.05 29.47 -8.49
N THR A 106 -6.39 28.72 -7.44
CA THR A 106 -6.94 27.36 -7.55
C THR A 106 -8.32 27.36 -8.21
N ARG A 107 -9.15 28.37 -7.88
CA ARG A 107 -10.50 28.53 -8.41
C ARG A 107 -10.48 29.07 -9.85
N ALA A 108 -9.56 29.99 -10.14
CA ALA A 108 -9.33 30.49 -11.50
C ALA A 108 -8.85 29.38 -12.45
N LEU A 109 -7.93 28.52 -11.99
CA LEU A 109 -7.47 27.35 -12.75
C LEU A 109 -8.59 26.34 -13.01
N GLY A 110 -9.42 26.05 -12.01
CA GLY A 110 -10.57 25.15 -12.15
C GLY A 110 -11.59 25.63 -13.19
N ALA A 111 -11.90 26.94 -13.21
CA ALA A 111 -12.82 27.52 -14.19
C ALA A 111 -12.27 27.46 -15.63
N LEU A 112 -10.96 27.63 -15.79
CA LEU A 112 -10.29 27.60 -17.10
C LEU A 112 -10.24 26.18 -17.68
N LEU A 113 -9.93 25.19 -16.84
CA LEU A 113 -9.94 23.77 -17.21
C LEU A 113 -11.35 23.27 -17.56
N ALA A 114 -12.37 23.71 -16.82
CA ALA A 114 -13.76 23.37 -17.12
C ALA A 114 -14.22 23.93 -18.47
N ARG A 115 -13.77 25.14 -18.84
CA ARG A 115 -14.07 25.76 -20.15
C ARG A 115 -13.36 25.05 -21.29
N ALA A 116 -12.09 24.66 -21.11
CA ALA A 116 -11.36 23.93 -22.13
C ALA A 116 -11.93 22.52 -22.37
N ALA A 117 -12.34 21.83 -21.29
CA ALA A 117 -13.03 20.55 -21.40
C ALA A 117 -14.37 20.66 -22.14
N SER A 118 -15.06 21.79 -22.01
CA SER A 118 -16.32 22.06 -22.72
C SER A 118 -16.13 22.44 -24.20
N ALA A 119 -14.94 22.89 -24.58
CA ALA A 119 -14.61 23.28 -25.96
C ALA A 119 -14.03 22.13 -26.82
N GLY A 120 -13.78 20.96 -26.21
CA GLY A 120 -13.21 19.80 -26.91
C GLY A 120 -11.70 19.90 -27.16
N ASP A 121 -11.01 20.87 -26.56
CA ASP A 121 -9.56 21.02 -26.69
C ASP A 121 -8.82 20.04 -25.77
N ALA A 122 -7.88 19.28 -26.34
CA ALA A 122 -7.04 18.37 -25.58
C ALA A 122 -5.97 19.15 -24.79
N ILE A 123 -6.16 19.32 -23.48
CA ILE A 123 -5.13 19.87 -22.59
C ILE A 123 -4.25 18.74 -22.05
N VAL A 124 -2.96 18.79 -22.39
CA VAL A 124 -1.92 17.97 -21.76
C VAL A 124 -1.47 18.64 -20.46
N VAL A 125 -1.75 18.01 -19.32
CA VAL A 125 -1.22 18.39 -18.01
C VAL A 125 0.13 17.69 -17.82
N PRO A 126 1.22 18.39 -17.44
CA PRO A 126 2.53 17.76 -17.29
C PRO A 126 2.63 16.92 -16.01
N ASP A 127 3.37 15.81 -16.09
CA ASP A 127 3.80 14.98 -14.97
C ASP A 127 4.74 15.75 -14.02
N ALA A 128 4.69 15.40 -12.74
CA ALA A 128 5.34 16.12 -11.64
C ALA A 128 6.85 15.85 -11.46
N ASP A 129 7.59 15.52 -12.53
CA ASP A 129 9.01 15.10 -12.43
C ASP A 129 10.03 15.99 -13.18
N GLU A 130 9.64 17.16 -13.71
CA GLU A 130 10.61 18.06 -14.37
C GLU A 130 10.81 19.39 -13.63
N LEU A 131 11.67 19.38 -12.61
CA LEU A 131 12.43 20.55 -12.18
C LEU A 131 13.93 20.23 -12.15
N GLY A 132 14.60 20.54 -13.26
CA GLY A 132 15.99 21.00 -13.34
C GLY A 132 17.10 20.05 -12.89
N THR A 133 17.98 19.65 -13.82
CA THR A 133 19.32 20.25 -13.93
C THR A 133 20.15 19.70 -15.11
N ARG A 134 20.80 20.65 -15.79
CA ARG A 134 22.11 20.60 -16.51
C ARG A 134 22.23 19.81 -17.83
N ARG A 135 22.27 20.61 -18.90
CA ARG A 135 22.87 20.38 -20.21
C ARG A 135 24.26 19.72 -20.12
N VAL A 136 24.45 18.65 -20.89
CA VAL A 136 25.70 18.37 -21.59
C VAL A 136 25.35 17.99 -23.02
N SER A 137 25.83 18.78 -23.98
CA SER A 137 25.65 18.61 -25.41
C SER A 137 26.79 17.79 -26.00
N PHE A 138 26.49 16.79 -26.84
CA PHE A 138 27.39 16.37 -27.92
C PHE A 138 26.60 15.99 -29.17
N SER A 139 26.80 16.79 -30.21
CA SER A 139 26.39 16.54 -31.58
C SER A 139 27.44 15.68 -32.29
N ARG A 140 27.03 14.63 -33.03
CA ARG A 140 27.42 14.35 -34.45
C ARG A 140 26.89 12.98 -34.93
N PRO A 141 26.81 12.78 -36.26
CA PRO A 141 25.79 11.96 -36.91
C PRO A 141 26.22 10.51 -37.18
N VAL A 142 25.24 9.63 -37.28
CA VAL A 142 25.39 8.21 -37.67
C VAL A 142 25.73 8.10 -39.16
N PRO A 143 26.72 7.29 -39.56
CA PRO A 143 27.12 7.13 -40.96
C PRO A 143 26.17 6.19 -41.72
N ARG A 144 26.04 6.45 -43.03
CA ARG A 144 25.44 5.53 -44.03
C ARG A 144 26.43 4.41 -44.37
N PRO A 145 25.97 3.18 -44.67
CA PRO A 145 26.71 2.25 -45.51
C PRO A 145 26.14 2.21 -46.93
N ASP A 146 27.07 2.12 -47.88
CA ASP A 146 26.89 2.01 -49.32
C ASP A 146 26.43 0.62 -49.79
N ARG A 147 25.89 0.65 -51.02
CA ARG A 147 25.51 -0.39 -52.01
C ARG A 147 26.58 -1.49 -52.24
N VAL A 148 26.37 -2.69 -52.82
CA VAL A 148 25.29 -3.49 -53.47
C VAL A 148 25.90 -4.90 -53.69
N GLU A 149 25.15 -6.01 -53.61
CA GLU A 149 24.78 -6.91 -54.75
C GLU A 149 23.72 -7.92 -54.23
N SER A 150 22.44 -7.87 -54.63
CA SER A 150 21.83 -8.40 -55.87
C SER A 150 21.27 -9.83 -55.73
N VAL A 151 19.95 -9.99 -55.47
CA VAL A 151 19.05 -10.98 -56.14
C VAL A 151 17.58 -10.49 -56.11
N ALA A 152 17.00 -10.38 -57.33
CA ALA A 152 15.61 -10.30 -57.83
C ALA A 152 14.37 -9.87 -56.98
N PRO A 153 13.38 -9.17 -57.58
CA PRO A 153 12.21 -8.60 -56.89
C PRO A 153 11.01 -9.57 -56.82
N LEU A 154 10.33 -9.61 -55.68
CA LEU A 154 8.96 -10.12 -55.56
C LEU A 154 8.05 -9.03 -55.01
N THR A 155 6.90 -8.89 -55.67
CA THR A 155 5.86 -7.87 -55.58
C THR A 155 5.21 -7.75 -54.19
N PRO A 156 4.62 -6.58 -53.83
CA PRO A 156 3.93 -6.40 -52.56
C PRO A 156 2.54 -7.07 -52.61
N GLY A 157 2.39 -8.17 -51.86
CA GLY A 157 1.09 -8.78 -51.58
C GLY A 157 0.44 -8.12 -50.37
N THR A 158 -0.62 -7.36 -50.61
CA THR A 158 -1.65 -7.02 -49.63
C THR A 158 -2.34 -8.30 -49.17
N LEU A 159 -2.24 -8.65 -47.88
CA LEU A 159 -3.12 -9.62 -47.25
C LEU A 159 -4.02 -8.90 -46.24
N THR A 160 -5.07 -8.29 -46.77
CA THR A 160 -6.36 -8.15 -46.07
C THR A 160 -6.90 -9.56 -45.81
N PRO A 161 -7.46 -9.88 -44.63
CA PRO A 161 -8.28 -11.07 -44.50
C PRO A 161 -9.58 -10.82 -45.27
N VAL A 162 -9.66 -11.33 -46.50
CA VAL A 162 -10.91 -11.49 -47.21
C VAL A 162 -11.65 -12.64 -46.54
N VAL A 163 -12.68 -12.34 -45.77
CA VAL A 163 -13.67 -13.35 -45.37
C VAL A 163 -14.39 -13.76 -46.65
N THR A 164 -14.00 -14.89 -47.22
CA THR A 164 -14.77 -15.54 -48.29
C THR A 164 -16.03 -16.11 -47.64
N LEU A 165 -17.15 -15.41 -47.82
CA LEU A 165 -18.44 -16.01 -47.58
C LEU A 165 -18.55 -17.22 -48.53
N GLY A 166 -18.72 -18.40 -47.96
CA GLY A 166 -18.87 -19.63 -48.75
C GLY A 166 -20.09 -19.57 -49.69
N PRO A 167 -20.24 -20.57 -50.59
CA PRO A 167 -21.20 -20.56 -51.70
C PRO A 167 -22.68 -20.34 -51.31
N ALA A 168 -23.03 -20.50 -50.02
CA ALA A 168 -24.38 -20.26 -49.50
C ALA A 168 -24.78 -18.76 -49.40
N ALA A 169 -23.83 -17.82 -49.39
CA ALA A 169 -24.14 -16.39 -49.30
C ALA A 169 -24.61 -15.80 -50.64
N ALA A 170 -24.05 -16.28 -51.75
CA ALA A 170 -24.44 -15.85 -53.10
C ALA A 170 -25.86 -16.34 -53.47
N GLU A 171 -26.28 -17.51 -52.97
CA GLU A 171 -27.65 -18.02 -53.12
C GLU A 171 -28.69 -17.26 -52.30
N LEU A 172 -28.30 -16.62 -51.19
CA LEU A 172 -29.22 -15.83 -50.37
C LEU A 172 -29.47 -14.44 -50.96
N GLU A 173 -28.51 -13.87 -51.67
CA GLU A 173 -28.64 -12.54 -52.27
C GLU A 173 -29.47 -12.52 -53.56
N SER A 174 -29.58 -13.67 -54.26
CA SER A 174 -30.40 -13.82 -55.47
C SER A 174 -31.89 -14.09 -55.22
N LEU A 175 -32.31 -14.23 -53.95
CA LEU A 175 -33.70 -14.48 -53.57
C LEU A 175 -34.48 -13.19 -53.26
N GLU A 176 -35.74 -13.16 -53.65
CA GLU A 176 -36.66 -12.07 -53.32
C GLU A 176 -36.83 -11.91 -51.80
N ARG A 177 -37.04 -10.67 -51.32
CA ARG A 177 -36.99 -10.32 -49.89
C ARG A 177 -37.85 -11.23 -48.98
N PRO A 178 -39.08 -11.64 -49.35
CA PRO A 178 -39.88 -12.55 -48.52
C PRO A 178 -39.26 -13.96 -48.39
N GLU A 179 -38.75 -14.49 -49.50
CA GLU A 179 -38.16 -15.84 -49.59
C GLU A 179 -36.81 -15.90 -48.88
N ARG A 180 -36.02 -14.83 -48.98
CA ARG A 180 -34.74 -14.67 -48.27
C ARG A 180 -34.94 -14.66 -46.75
N ILE A 181 -35.96 -13.97 -46.26
CA ILE A 181 -36.31 -13.97 -44.82
C ILE A 181 -36.76 -15.36 -44.38
N GLN A 182 -37.54 -16.07 -45.19
CA GLN A 182 -37.98 -17.44 -44.88
C GLN A 182 -36.83 -18.44 -44.93
N ARG A 183 -35.86 -18.24 -45.83
CA ARG A 183 -34.63 -19.04 -45.92
C ARG A 183 -33.68 -18.76 -44.75
N LEU A 184 -33.52 -17.50 -44.34
CA LEU A 184 -32.75 -17.14 -43.14
C LEU A 184 -33.40 -17.70 -41.86
N ARG A 185 -34.73 -17.61 -41.74
CA ARG A 185 -35.47 -18.20 -40.61
C ARG A 185 -35.32 -19.72 -40.56
N SER A 186 -35.46 -20.42 -41.69
CA SER A 186 -35.25 -21.88 -41.72
C SER A 186 -33.79 -22.29 -41.46
N LEU A 187 -32.80 -21.48 -41.86
CA LEU A 187 -31.39 -21.71 -41.49
C LEU A 187 -31.12 -21.45 -40.01
N LEU A 188 -31.74 -20.43 -39.41
CA LEU A 188 -31.71 -20.14 -37.98
C LEU A 188 -32.41 -21.24 -37.17
N ASP A 189 -33.59 -21.69 -37.59
CA ASP A 189 -34.32 -22.79 -36.97
C ASP A 189 -33.54 -24.11 -37.09
N ALA A 190 -32.87 -24.36 -38.22
CA ALA A 190 -31.97 -25.50 -38.38
C ALA A 190 -30.67 -25.39 -37.58
N PHE A 191 -30.22 -24.19 -37.21
CA PHE A 191 -29.05 -23.96 -36.35
C PHE A 191 -29.43 -24.12 -34.86
N VAL A 192 -30.61 -23.63 -34.48
CA VAL A 192 -31.19 -23.79 -33.14
C VAL A 192 -31.60 -25.24 -32.90
N ALA A 193 -32.18 -25.94 -33.89
CA ALA A 193 -32.49 -27.38 -33.80
C ALA A 193 -31.24 -28.27 -33.79
N ARG A 194 -30.11 -27.81 -34.33
CA ARG A 194 -28.78 -28.45 -34.19
C ARG A 194 -28.14 -28.20 -32.83
N SER A 195 -28.74 -27.36 -31.99
CA SER A 195 -28.31 -27.03 -30.64
C SER A 195 -29.22 -27.69 -29.59
N ALA A 196 -29.32 -29.03 -29.65
CA ALA A 196 -29.80 -29.88 -28.55
C ALA A 196 -28.73 -30.96 -28.29
N PRO A 197 -28.61 -31.48 -27.04
CA PRO A 197 -27.33 -31.89 -26.48
C PRO A 197 -26.82 -33.18 -27.13
N VAL A 198 -25.80 -33.05 -27.98
CA VAL A 198 -24.99 -34.18 -28.41
C VAL A 198 -24.16 -34.60 -27.20
N ALA A 199 -24.47 -35.77 -26.65
CA ALA A 199 -23.59 -36.53 -25.77
C ALA A 199 -22.26 -36.75 -26.51
N ARG A 200 -21.31 -35.85 -26.31
CA ARG A 200 -19.92 -36.06 -26.70
C ARG A 200 -19.40 -37.14 -25.76
N ARG A 201 -19.12 -38.32 -26.32
CA ARG A 201 -18.23 -39.28 -25.68
C ARG A 201 -16.88 -38.59 -25.54
N ALA A 202 -16.65 -38.02 -24.37
CA ALA A 202 -15.38 -37.46 -23.98
C ALA A 202 -14.37 -38.61 -24.03
N LEU A 203 -13.27 -38.44 -24.76
CA LEU A 203 -12.00 -38.98 -24.27
C LEU A 203 -11.91 -38.52 -22.80
N PRO A 204 -11.54 -39.37 -21.83
CA PRO A 204 -11.43 -38.93 -20.45
C PRO A 204 -10.37 -37.83 -20.43
N ARG A 205 -10.84 -36.57 -20.50
CA ARG A 205 -10.07 -35.42 -20.14
C ARG A 205 -9.89 -35.64 -18.66
N ALA A 206 -8.68 -36.03 -18.25
CA ALA A 206 -8.34 -36.02 -16.84
C ALA A 206 -8.91 -34.70 -16.29
N PRO A 207 -9.66 -34.73 -15.17
CA PRO A 207 -10.13 -33.50 -14.58
C PRO A 207 -8.90 -32.58 -14.48
N PRO A 208 -8.98 -31.31 -14.91
CA PRO A 208 -7.90 -30.38 -14.60
C PRO A 208 -7.62 -30.54 -13.09
N PRO A 209 -6.35 -30.60 -12.65
CA PRO A 209 -6.04 -30.67 -11.22
C PRO A 209 -6.95 -29.67 -10.50
N ALA A 210 -7.71 -30.16 -9.52
CA ALA A 210 -8.80 -29.39 -8.94
C ALA A 210 -8.24 -28.09 -8.37
N ILE A 211 -8.40 -26.98 -9.08
CA ILE A 211 -8.03 -25.65 -8.60
C ILE A 211 -9.06 -25.27 -7.53
N GLY A 212 -8.95 -25.81 -6.32
CA GLY A 212 -9.84 -25.51 -5.21
C GLY A 212 -11.33 -25.87 -5.45
N GLU A 213 -12.18 -25.33 -4.59
CA GLU A 213 -13.62 -25.56 -4.55
C GLU A 213 -14.35 -24.55 -5.46
N PRO A 214 -15.32 -24.97 -6.28
CA PRO A 214 -16.11 -24.06 -7.07
C PRO A 214 -17.02 -23.20 -6.18
N LEU A 215 -17.07 -21.89 -6.45
CA LEU A 215 -17.94 -20.92 -5.76
C LEU A 215 -19.28 -20.72 -6.48
N ASP A 216 -19.41 -21.25 -7.68
CA ASP A 216 -20.63 -21.28 -8.47
C ASP A 216 -20.84 -22.65 -9.12
N GLN A 217 -22.06 -22.88 -9.62
CA GLN A 217 -22.45 -24.14 -10.27
C GLN A 217 -21.63 -24.47 -11.54
N HIS A 218 -20.90 -23.49 -12.08
CA HIS A 218 -20.11 -23.64 -13.30
C HIS A 218 -18.60 -23.71 -13.05
N GLY A 219 -18.15 -23.42 -11.82
CA GLY A 219 -16.73 -23.36 -11.47
C GLY A 219 -15.98 -22.21 -12.14
N PHE A 220 -16.65 -21.12 -12.52
CA PHE A 220 -16.03 -19.92 -13.09
C PHE A 220 -15.48 -18.98 -12.03
N ALA A 221 -15.84 -19.20 -10.77
CA ALA A 221 -15.12 -18.68 -9.61
C ALA A 221 -14.74 -19.86 -8.71
N ARG A 222 -13.54 -19.84 -8.15
CA ARG A 222 -12.98 -20.92 -7.34
C ARG A 222 -12.28 -20.37 -6.10
N ALA A 223 -12.34 -21.11 -5.00
CA ALA A 223 -11.60 -20.81 -3.77
C ALA A 223 -10.61 -21.92 -3.48
N LEU A 224 -9.33 -21.57 -3.37
CA LEU A 224 -8.30 -22.48 -2.87
C LEU A 224 -8.04 -22.14 -1.40
N ARG A 225 -7.99 -23.16 -0.54
CA ARG A 225 -7.72 -22.97 0.89
C ARG A 225 -6.52 -23.79 1.32
N GLN A 226 -5.66 -23.17 2.10
CA GLN A 226 -4.51 -23.80 2.72
C GLN A 226 -4.37 -23.29 4.15
N TYR A 227 -4.06 -24.20 5.07
CA TYR A 227 -3.71 -23.87 6.43
C TYR A 227 -2.20 -23.95 6.60
N LEU A 228 -1.61 -22.87 7.09
CA LEU A 228 -0.21 -22.81 7.44
C LEU A 228 -0.09 -22.87 8.96
N GLU A 229 0.70 -23.82 9.44
CA GLU A 229 1.04 -23.96 10.86
C GLU A 229 1.63 -22.66 11.40
N PRO A 230 1.46 -22.33 12.70
CA PRO A 230 2.00 -21.10 13.29
C PRO A 230 3.52 -20.95 13.08
N ALA A 231 4.24 -22.07 13.09
CA ALA A 231 5.70 -22.12 12.88
C ALA A 231 6.11 -22.07 11.39
N HIS A 232 5.17 -21.97 10.45
CA HIS A 232 5.50 -21.79 9.04
C HIS A 232 6.29 -20.49 8.85
N CYS A 233 7.45 -20.58 8.21
CA CYS A 233 8.33 -19.44 7.98
C CYS A 233 8.28 -18.96 6.54
N HIS A 234 8.13 -17.65 6.38
CA HIS A 234 8.51 -16.96 5.15
C HIS A 234 9.94 -16.47 5.28
N GLY A 235 10.85 -17.06 4.50
CA GLY A 235 12.29 -16.90 4.73
C GLY A 235 12.68 -17.44 6.11
N ARG A 236 13.16 -16.55 6.98
CA ARG A 236 13.56 -16.87 8.37
C ARG A 236 12.50 -16.53 9.42
N SER A 237 11.39 -15.92 9.01
CA SER A 237 10.43 -15.32 9.94
C SER A 237 9.14 -16.14 10.00
N PRO A 238 8.69 -16.58 11.19
CA PRO A 238 7.44 -17.31 11.33
C PRO A 238 6.22 -16.39 11.17
N VAL A 239 5.15 -16.91 10.58
CA VAL A 239 3.89 -16.16 10.44
C VAL A 239 3.22 -15.86 11.79
N ARG A 240 3.45 -16.70 12.82
CA ARG A 240 2.95 -16.50 14.18
C ARG A 240 3.32 -15.15 14.79
N GLY A 241 4.44 -14.53 14.39
CA GLY A 241 4.81 -13.21 14.89
C GLY A 241 3.73 -12.15 14.62
N ALA A 242 2.91 -12.32 13.58
CA ALA A 242 1.80 -11.44 13.29
C ALA A 242 0.63 -11.58 14.28
N LEU A 243 0.46 -12.75 14.90
CA LEU A 243 -0.57 -13.05 15.90
C LEU A 243 -0.21 -12.49 17.28
N GLU A 244 1.09 -12.32 17.53
CA GLU A 244 1.65 -11.89 18.83
C GLU A 244 1.84 -10.38 18.93
N ILE A 245 1.64 -9.63 17.84
CA ILE A 245 1.84 -8.18 17.83
C ILE A 245 0.76 -7.45 18.65
N GLY A 246 1.20 -6.57 19.54
CA GLY A 246 0.29 -5.75 20.34
C GLY A 246 -0.38 -4.63 19.53
N ALA A 247 -1.65 -4.33 19.84
CA ALA A 247 -2.42 -3.29 19.17
C ALA A 247 -1.74 -1.91 19.21
N HIS A 248 -1.16 -1.55 20.36
CA HIS A 248 -0.42 -0.30 20.55
C HIS A 248 0.79 -0.17 19.60
N VAL A 249 1.46 -1.29 19.28
CA VAL A 249 2.58 -1.33 18.33
C VAL A 249 2.07 -1.10 16.91
N VAL A 250 0.97 -1.74 16.53
CA VAL A 250 0.37 -1.57 15.20
C VAL A 250 -0.10 -0.12 14.99
N ALA A 251 -0.81 0.45 15.98
CA ALA A 251 -1.25 1.83 15.93
C ALA A 251 -0.07 2.81 15.80
N ALA A 252 1.02 2.56 16.53
CA ALA A 252 2.24 3.37 16.47
C ALA A 252 2.94 3.25 15.10
N LEU A 253 3.16 2.03 14.61
CA LEU A 253 3.77 1.77 13.30
C LEU A 253 2.96 2.41 12.16
N ALA A 254 1.64 2.28 12.21
CA ALA A 254 0.74 2.86 11.22
C ALA A 254 0.59 4.38 11.34
N ARG A 255 0.88 4.94 12.53
CA ARG A 255 0.54 6.31 12.93
C ARG A 255 -0.95 6.60 12.73
N ASP A 256 -1.80 5.64 13.12
CA ASP A 256 -3.25 5.70 12.97
C ASP A 256 -3.93 5.19 14.24
N ALA A 257 -4.55 6.10 14.98
CA ALA A 257 -5.22 5.80 16.24
C ALA A 257 -6.41 4.85 16.08
N ARG A 258 -6.99 4.72 14.87
CA ARG A 258 -8.09 3.78 14.62
C ARG A 258 -7.66 2.32 14.71
N LEU A 259 -6.36 2.06 14.70
CA LEU A 259 -5.77 0.74 14.93
C LEU A 259 -5.43 0.50 16.42
N GLY A 260 -5.88 1.37 17.33
CA GLY A 260 -5.67 1.23 18.78
C GLY A 260 -6.30 -0.04 19.38
N ASP A 261 -7.39 -0.51 18.78
CA ASP A 261 -8.09 -1.76 19.15
C ASP A 261 -7.81 -2.90 18.15
N PHE A 262 -6.63 -2.89 17.51
CA PHE A 262 -6.23 -3.92 16.57
C PHE A 262 -6.24 -5.31 17.22
N ASP A 263 -7.03 -6.23 16.65
CA ASP A 263 -7.06 -7.63 17.04
C ASP A 263 -6.38 -8.49 15.93
N PRO A 264 -5.20 -9.07 16.21
CA PRO A 264 -4.49 -9.93 15.26
C PRO A 264 -5.31 -11.16 14.82
N ARG A 265 -6.26 -11.63 15.63
CA ARG A 265 -7.12 -12.79 15.29
C ARG A 265 -8.22 -12.42 14.30
N ARG A 266 -8.54 -11.13 14.18
CA ARG A 266 -9.62 -10.60 13.32
C ARG A 266 -9.11 -9.68 12.22
N MET A 267 -7.79 -9.65 11.98
CA MET A 267 -7.24 -8.97 10.81
C MET A 267 -7.47 -9.80 9.54
N LEU A 268 -7.62 -9.11 8.42
CA LEU A 268 -7.61 -9.71 7.08
C LEU A 268 -6.40 -9.19 6.32
N ILE A 269 -5.51 -10.10 5.91
CA ILE A 269 -4.40 -9.80 5.01
C ILE A 269 -4.89 -9.98 3.58
N LEU A 270 -4.56 -9.06 2.69
CA LEU A 270 -5.04 -9.05 1.32
C LEU A 270 -3.96 -8.62 0.32
N ASP A 271 -3.92 -9.31 -0.81
CA ASP A 271 -3.14 -8.97 -2.01
C ASP A 271 -3.92 -9.38 -3.27
N THR A 272 -3.77 -8.65 -4.38
CA THR A 272 -4.49 -8.96 -5.63
C THR A 272 -3.58 -9.05 -6.85
N GLU A 273 -3.92 -10.01 -7.74
CA GLU A 273 -3.41 -10.02 -9.10
C GLU A 273 -4.47 -9.55 -10.07
N THR A 274 -4.05 -8.66 -10.95
CA THR A 274 -4.98 -7.92 -11.82
C THR A 274 -4.64 -8.05 -13.28
N THR A 275 -5.62 -7.83 -14.16
CA THR A 275 -5.43 -7.83 -15.61
C THR A 275 -4.74 -6.57 -16.16
N GLY A 276 -4.34 -5.62 -15.32
CA GLY A 276 -3.70 -4.39 -15.77
C GLY A 276 -3.09 -3.56 -14.64
N LEU A 277 -1.92 -2.97 -14.91
CA LEU A 277 -1.10 -2.25 -13.93
C LEU A 277 -1.56 -0.82 -13.63
N ALA A 278 -2.46 -0.26 -14.46
CA ALA A 278 -2.84 1.16 -14.42
C ALA A 278 -4.21 1.45 -13.75
N GLY A 279 -4.83 0.45 -13.10
CA GLY A 279 -6.02 0.66 -12.27
C GLY A 279 -7.27 1.23 -12.96
N GLY A 280 -7.35 1.17 -14.30
CA GLY A 280 -8.50 1.66 -15.05
C GLY A 280 -9.79 0.89 -14.74
N THR A 281 -10.95 1.45 -15.13
CA THR A 281 -12.29 0.87 -14.87
C THR A 281 -12.50 -0.54 -15.44
N GLY A 282 -11.65 -0.97 -16.38
CA GLY A 282 -11.64 -2.33 -16.94
C GLY A 282 -10.72 -3.33 -16.24
N THR A 283 -9.92 -2.90 -15.26
CA THR A 283 -9.00 -3.79 -14.53
C THR A 283 -9.79 -4.78 -13.68
N LEU A 284 -9.53 -6.07 -13.88
CA LEU A 284 -10.15 -7.18 -13.16
C LEU A 284 -9.13 -7.77 -12.18
N PRO A 285 -9.38 -7.75 -10.86
CA PRO A 285 -8.65 -8.58 -9.91
C PRO A 285 -9.10 -10.04 -10.11
N PHE A 286 -8.34 -10.79 -10.90
CA PHE A 286 -8.72 -12.15 -11.25
C PHE A 286 -8.29 -13.15 -10.18
N LEU A 287 -7.33 -12.79 -9.32
CA LEU A 287 -6.92 -13.56 -8.15
C LEU A 287 -6.86 -12.61 -6.96
N VAL A 288 -7.55 -12.98 -5.88
CA VAL A 288 -7.50 -12.25 -4.61
C VAL A 288 -6.98 -13.22 -3.55
N GLY A 289 -5.77 -12.97 -3.07
CA GLY A 289 -5.17 -13.69 -1.96
C GLY A 289 -5.62 -13.08 -0.64
N LEU A 290 -6.09 -13.92 0.27
CA LEU A 290 -6.57 -13.55 1.60
C LEU A 290 -5.87 -14.40 2.64
N ALA A 291 -5.51 -13.83 3.78
CA ALA A 291 -5.16 -14.63 4.95
C ALA A 291 -5.76 -14.07 6.24
N ARG A 292 -6.17 -14.98 7.12
CA ARG A 292 -6.66 -14.70 8.47
C ARG A 292 -6.20 -15.80 9.42
N PHE A 293 -6.14 -15.51 10.71
CA PHE A 293 -5.89 -16.56 11.69
C PHE A 293 -7.18 -17.30 12.03
N GLU A 294 -7.14 -18.63 11.94
CA GLU A 294 -8.16 -19.52 12.46
C GLU A 294 -7.48 -20.36 13.55
N ASP A 295 -7.95 -20.19 14.80
CA ASP A 295 -7.24 -20.60 16.00
C ASP A 295 -5.83 -20.00 16.06
N GLU A 296 -4.79 -20.81 15.82
CA GLU A 296 -3.39 -20.38 15.76
C GLU A 296 -2.80 -20.48 14.35
N SER A 297 -3.50 -21.11 13.42
CA SER A 297 -3.03 -21.36 12.06
C SER A 297 -3.41 -20.21 11.13
N LEU A 298 -2.52 -19.89 10.18
CA LEU A 298 -2.82 -18.90 9.14
C LEU A 298 -3.60 -19.59 8.02
N ALA A 299 -4.89 -19.29 7.92
CA ALA A 299 -5.76 -19.75 6.86
C ALA A 299 -5.60 -18.85 5.63
N LEU A 300 -4.88 -19.34 4.63
CA LEU A 300 -4.73 -18.72 3.31
C LEU A 300 -5.90 -19.15 2.43
N GLU A 301 -6.61 -18.19 1.86
CA GLU A 301 -7.73 -18.37 0.94
C GLU A 301 -7.48 -17.55 -0.33
N GLN A 302 -7.39 -18.21 -1.49
CA GLN A 302 -7.19 -17.57 -2.78
C GLN A 302 -8.47 -17.67 -3.61
N LEU A 303 -9.06 -16.52 -3.95
CA LEU A 303 -10.27 -16.43 -4.76
C LEU A 303 -9.89 -16.19 -6.21
N LEU A 304 -10.04 -17.21 -7.05
CA LEU A 304 -9.71 -17.19 -8.47
C LEU A 304 -10.97 -17.01 -9.33
N VAL A 305 -11.00 -15.96 -10.13
CA VAL A 305 -11.97 -15.76 -11.21
C VAL A 305 -11.42 -16.44 -12.46
N CYS A 306 -12.02 -17.56 -12.85
CA CYS A 306 -11.56 -18.36 -13.98
C CYS A 306 -12.05 -17.84 -15.33
N ARG A 307 -13.05 -16.95 -15.33
CA ARG A 307 -13.59 -16.32 -16.52
C ARG A 307 -14.01 -14.87 -16.24
N PRO A 308 -13.62 -13.89 -17.06
CA PRO A 308 -14.05 -12.51 -16.89
C PRO A 308 -15.59 -12.40 -16.87
N GLY A 309 -16.12 -11.55 -15.99
CA GLY A 309 -17.57 -11.37 -15.80
C GLY A 309 -18.22 -12.38 -14.87
N HIS A 310 -17.48 -13.38 -14.37
CA HIS A 310 -17.97 -14.36 -13.39
C HIS A 310 -17.39 -14.15 -11.98
N GLU A 311 -16.99 -12.93 -11.67
CA GLU A 311 -16.41 -12.54 -10.37
C GLU A 311 -17.44 -12.41 -9.23
N LEU A 312 -18.74 -12.37 -9.53
CA LEU A 312 -19.79 -12.14 -8.53
C LEU A 312 -19.69 -13.07 -7.31
N PRO A 313 -19.52 -14.41 -7.45
CA PRO A 313 -19.39 -15.30 -6.30
C PRO A 313 -18.15 -15.00 -5.45
N ALA A 314 -17.02 -14.67 -6.11
CA ALA A 314 -15.78 -14.28 -5.42
C ALA A 314 -15.95 -12.96 -4.67
N LEU A 315 -16.62 -11.97 -5.26
CA LEU A 315 -16.91 -10.69 -4.61
C LEU A 315 -17.85 -10.86 -3.41
N VAL A 316 -18.90 -11.67 -3.51
CA VAL A 316 -19.81 -11.94 -2.38
C VAL A 316 -19.05 -12.55 -1.20
N LEU A 317 -18.19 -13.54 -1.47
CA LEU A 317 -17.37 -14.16 -0.45
C LEU A 317 -16.36 -13.16 0.15
N LEU A 318 -15.66 -12.40 -0.69
CA LEU A 318 -14.71 -11.37 -0.28
C LEU A 318 -15.38 -10.32 0.61
N LYS A 319 -16.57 -9.84 0.23
CA LYS A 319 -17.35 -8.88 1.02
C LYS A 319 -17.61 -9.41 2.42
N SER A 320 -18.05 -10.67 2.53
CA SER A 320 -18.27 -11.31 3.83
C SER A 320 -16.98 -11.37 4.68
N ARG A 321 -15.82 -11.63 4.06
CA ARG A 321 -14.53 -11.62 4.78
C ARG A 321 -14.18 -10.22 5.29
N ILE A 322 -14.29 -9.21 4.42
CA ILE A 322 -13.99 -7.81 4.79
C ILE A 322 -14.91 -7.34 5.92
N GLU A 323 -16.21 -7.63 5.84
CA GLU A 323 -17.19 -7.22 6.88
C GLU A 323 -16.96 -7.93 8.22
N SER A 324 -16.36 -9.11 8.23
CA SER A 324 -16.01 -9.82 9.47
C SER A 324 -14.74 -9.31 10.15
N ALA A 325 -13.88 -8.63 9.38
CA ALA A 325 -12.56 -8.19 9.80
C ALA A 325 -12.61 -6.88 10.58
N THR A 326 -11.77 -6.74 11.60
CA THR A 326 -11.60 -5.49 12.35
C THR A 326 -10.53 -4.59 11.77
N SER A 327 -9.65 -5.14 10.93
CA SER A 327 -8.56 -4.43 10.28
C SER A 327 -8.19 -5.10 8.96
N LEU A 328 -7.69 -4.29 8.03
CA LEU A 328 -7.21 -4.75 6.73
C LEU A 328 -5.69 -4.53 6.66
N VAL A 329 -4.92 -5.54 6.25
CA VAL A 329 -3.47 -5.48 6.10
C VAL A 329 -3.11 -5.74 4.64
N THR A 330 -2.37 -4.82 4.02
CA THR A 330 -1.97 -4.94 2.61
C THR A 330 -0.57 -4.36 2.37
N TYR A 331 -0.03 -4.55 1.18
CA TYR A 331 1.17 -3.84 0.72
C TYR A 331 0.84 -2.96 -0.49
N ASN A 332 0.82 -1.64 -0.32
CA ASN A 332 0.34 -0.66 -1.32
C ASN A 332 -1.17 -0.71 -1.63
N GLY A 333 -1.95 -1.46 -0.85
CA GLY A 333 -3.37 -1.67 -1.14
C GLY A 333 -4.25 -0.46 -0.91
N LYS A 334 -3.82 0.57 -0.16
CA LYS A 334 -4.57 1.83 -0.06
C LYS A 334 -4.67 2.54 -1.40
N SER A 335 -3.61 2.45 -2.20
CA SER A 335 -3.49 3.16 -3.48
C SER A 335 -3.85 2.29 -4.68
N PHE A 336 -3.85 0.96 -4.52
CA PHE A 336 -4.01 0.00 -5.62
C PHE A 336 -5.19 -0.96 -5.43
N ASP A 337 -5.04 -1.95 -4.54
CA ASP A 337 -6.02 -3.04 -4.38
C ASP A 337 -7.41 -2.55 -3.98
N TRP A 338 -7.48 -1.71 -2.94
CA TRP A 338 -8.76 -1.26 -2.39
C TRP A 338 -9.59 -0.43 -3.38
N PRO A 339 -9.04 0.58 -4.09
CA PRO A 339 -9.75 1.28 -5.15
C PRO A 339 -10.30 0.34 -6.25
N ILE A 340 -9.51 -0.63 -6.69
CA ILE A 340 -9.91 -1.59 -7.74
C ILE A 340 -11.07 -2.46 -7.24
N LEU A 341 -10.94 -3.06 -6.04
CA LEU A 341 -11.98 -3.89 -5.46
C LEU A 341 -13.29 -3.13 -5.23
N ARG A 342 -13.21 -1.89 -4.71
CA ARG A 342 -14.36 -1.01 -4.53
C ARG A 342 -15.09 -0.76 -5.86
N ASN A 343 -14.36 -0.50 -6.93
CA ASN A 343 -14.95 -0.32 -8.26
C ASN A 343 -15.63 -1.61 -8.75
N ARG A 344 -15.03 -2.79 -8.54
CA ARG A 344 -15.65 -4.08 -8.93
C ARG A 344 -16.95 -4.36 -8.18
N PHE A 345 -17.02 -4.04 -6.88
CA PHE A 345 -18.28 -4.13 -6.13
C PHE A 345 -19.38 -3.29 -6.79
N VAL A 346 -19.10 -2.02 -7.08
CA VAL A 346 -20.05 -1.11 -7.73
C VAL A 346 -20.48 -1.63 -9.11
N MET A 347 -19.53 -2.08 -9.94
CA MET A 347 -19.82 -2.61 -11.28
C MET A 347 -20.72 -3.86 -11.26
N ASN A 348 -20.59 -4.70 -10.23
CA ASN A 348 -21.42 -5.89 -10.02
C ASN A 348 -22.70 -5.59 -9.24
N ARG A 349 -23.04 -4.30 -9.01
CA ARG A 349 -24.21 -3.85 -8.26
C ARG A 349 -24.26 -4.39 -6.82
N ILE A 350 -23.09 -4.66 -6.25
CA ILE A 350 -22.93 -4.97 -4.83
C ILE A 350 -22.54 -3.67 -4.12
N ALA A 351 -23.23 -3.34 -3.04
CA ALA A 351 -22.81 -2.24 -2.18
C ALA A 351 -21.41 -2.55 -1.62
N PRO A 352 -20.39 -1.71 -1.89
CA PRO A 352 -19.05 -1.95 -1.37
C PRO A 352 -19.08 -1.94 0.16
N PRO A 353 -18.39 -2.88 0.84
CA PRO A 353 -18.25 -2.83 2.29
C PRO A 353 -17.50 -1.56 2.71
N GLU A 354 -17.74 -1.11 3.93
CA GLU A 354 -16.89 -0.08 4.55
C GLU A 354 -15.46 -0.62 4.68
N CYS A 355 -14.46 0.23 4.44
CA CYS A 355 -13.06 -0.18 4.61
C CYS A 355 -12.75 -0.22 6.11
N PRO A 356 -12.37 -1.37 6.69
CA PRO A 356 -11.87 -1.41 8.06
C PRO A 356 -10.62 -0.54 8.21
N PRO A 357 -10.20 -0.19 9.44
CA PRO A 357 -8.89 0.40 9.69
C PRO A 357 -7.79 -0.33 8.91
N HIS A 358 -7.15 0.39 8.00
CA HIS A 358 -6.31 -0.18 6.96
C HIS A 358 -4.84 0.06 7.26
N LEU A 359 -4.13 -1.01 7.60
CA LEU A 359 -2.69 -1.07 7.77
C LEU A 359 -2.02 -1.35 6.41
N ASP A 360 -1.39 -0.35 5.83
CA ASP A 360 -0.63 -0.50 4.59
C ASP A 360 0.88 -0.52 4.89
N LEU A 361 1.47 -1.72 4.78
CA LEU A 361 2.84 -2.00 5.16
C LEU A 361 3.88 -1.31 4.27
N LEU A 362 3.51 -0.83 3.08
CA LEU A 362 4.43 -0.11 2.20
C LEU A 362 4.92 1.20 2.84
N HIS A 363 4.03 1.94 3.51
CA HIS A 363 4.40 3.21 4.12
C HIS A 363 5.38 3.01 5.29
N ILE A 364 5.15 1.96 6.08
CA ILE A 364 6.02 1.57 7.18
C ILE A 364 7.36 1.11 6.61
N SER A 365 7.34 0.23 5.61
CA SER A 365 8.53 -0.30 4.95
C SER A 365 9.39 0.79 4.31
N ARG A 366 8.78 1.81 3.69
CA ARG A 366 9.50 2.98 3.15
C ARG A 366 10.17 3.80 4.24
N LYS A 367 9.52 3.96 5.40
CA LYS A 367 10.06 4.74 6.51
C LYS A 367 11.21 4.01 7.21
N VAL A 368 11.06 2.69 7.38
CA VAL A 368 12.01 1.85 8.12
C VAL A 368 13.17 1.40 7.23
N PHE A 369 12.89 0.75 6.10
CA PHE A 369 13.91 -0.01 5.36
C PHE A 369 14.58 0.76 4.22
N ARG A 370 14.04 1.89 3.76
CA ARG A 370 14.53 2.58 2.55
C ARG A 370 15.99 3.02 2.67
N ALA A 371 16.45 3.42 3.86
CA ALA A 371 17.84 3.82 4.08
C ALA A 371 18.82 2.65 3.89
N ARG A 372 18.37 1.41 4.12
CA ARG A 372 19.17 0.20 3.99
C ARG A 372 19.04 -0.47 2.62
N LEU A 373 17.82 -0.56 2.10
CA LEU A 373 17.49 -1.36 0.91
C LEU A 373 17.37 -0.55 -0.38
N GLU A 374 17.41 0.79 -0.31
CA GLU A 374 17.20 1.76 -1.41
C GLU A 374 15.80 1.73 -2.04
N SER A 375 15.13 0.59 -1.98
CA SER A 375 13.80 0.31 -2.51
C SER A 375 12.92 -0.35 -1.45
N ALA A 376 11.64 0.02 -1.45
CA ALA A 376 10.62 -0.59 -0.61
C ALA A 376 9.66 -1.43 -1.47
N LYS A 377 10.15 -2.09 -2.51
CA LYS A 377 9.36 -3.13 -3.19
C LYS A 377 9.32 -4.37 -2.30
N LEU A 378 8.20 -5.08 -2.27
CA LEU A 378 8.01 -6.23 -1.38
C LEU A 378 9.12 -7.28 -1.57
N VAL A 379 9.45 -7.63 -2.81
CA VAL A 379 10.59 -8.53 -3.13
C VAL A 379 11.91 -8.12 -2.48
N ARG A 380 12.20 -6.81 -2.42
CA ARG A 380 13.44 -6.30 -1.77
C ARG A 380 13.36 -6.38 -0.26
N VAL A 381 12.17 -6.14 0.31
CA VAL A 381 11.93 -6.27 1.74
C VAL A 381 12.01 -7.73 2.16
N GLU A 382 11.47 -8.66 1.37
CA GLU A 382 11.59 -10.10 1.61
C GLU A 382 13.06 -10.55 1.63
N GLU A 383 13.83 -10.16 0.62
CA GLU A 383 15.25 -10.49 0.50
C GLU A 383 16.05 -9.92 1.68
N GLY A 384 15.93 -8.60 1.91
CA GLY A 384 16.77 -7.88 2.89
C GLY A 384 16.33 -7.99 4.34
N VAL A 385 15.04 -8.21 4.61
CA VAL A 385 14.46 -8.28 5.97
C VAL A 385 14.16 -9.72 6.36
N LEU A 386 13.44 -10.46 5.51
CA LEU A 386 12.97 -11.81 5.80
C LEU A 386 14.00 -12.88 5.37
N GLY A 387 15.04 -12.51 4.62
CA GLY A 387 16.02 -13.46 4.09
C GLY A 387 15.42 -14.44 3.09
N PHE A 388 14.33 -14.03 2.42
CA PHE A 388 13.65 -14.86 1.43
C PHE A 388 14.05 -14.39 0.02
N VAL A 389 14.78 -15.24 -0.70
CA VAL A 389 15.14 -15.01 -2.09
C VAL A 389 14.18 -15.80 -2.96
N ARG A 390 13.47 -15.09 -3.84
CA ARG A 390 12.57 -15.72 -4.80
C ARG A 390 13.39 -16.37 -5.93
N HIS A 391 13.17 -17.65 -6.19
CA HIS A 391 13.76 -18.38 -7.30
C HIS A 391 12.67 -18.67 -8.34
N ASP A 392 12.95 -18.41 -9.62
CA ASP A 392 12.05 -18.70 -10.76
C ASP A 392 10.64 -18.06 -10.68
N ASP A 393 10.54 -16.91 -10.01
CA ASP A 393 9.28 -16.19 -9.82
C ASP A 393 8.76 -15.56 -11.11
N VAL A 394 7.44 -15.38 -11.18
CA VAL A 394 6.78 -14.70 -12.29
C VAL A 394 7.05 -13.20 -12.20
N LEU A 395 7.38 -12.59 -13.34
CA LEU A 395 7.44 -11.13 -13.43
C LEU A 395 6.03 -10.57 -13.33
N GLY A 396 5.78 -9.63 -12.42
CA GLY A 396 4.45 -9.01 -12.25
C GLY A 396 3.87 -8.43 -13.54
N SER A 397 4.70 -7.96 -14.48
CA SER A 397 4.26 -7.48 -15.79
C SER A 397 3.72 -8.58 -16.73
N ALA A 398 4.10 -9.84 -16.49
CA ALA A 398 3.69 -11.01 -17.26
C ALA A 398 2.37 -11.62 -16.76
N ILE A 399 2.02 -11.37 -15.49
CA ILE A 399 0.84 -11.94 -14.82
C ILE A 399 -0.46 -11.71 -15.61
N PRO A 400 -0.76 -10.49 -16.13
CA PRO A 400 -1.94 -10.28 -16.95
C PRO A 400 -2.00 -11.17 -18.20
N GLN A 401 -0.86 -11.38 -18.89
CA GLN A 401 -0.84 -12.19 -20.11
C GLN A 401 -1.03 -13.67 -19.80
N LEU A 402 -0.46 -14.17 -18.70
CA LEU A 402 -0.66 -15.55 -18.24
C LEU A 402 -2.14 -15.82 -17.93
N TYR A 403 -2.83 -14.88 -17.28
CA TYR A 403 -4.27 -14.99 -17.07
C TYR A 403 -5.05 -15.11 -18.38
N TRP A 404 -4.76 -14.27 -19.38
CA TRP A 404 -5.44 -14.35 -20.66
C TRP A 404 -5.12 -15.64 -21.44
N SER A 405 -3.91 -16.18 -21.31
CA SER A 405 -3.57 -17.50 -21.86
C SER A 405 -4.35 -18.61 -21.19
N PHE A 406 -4.45 -18.59 -19.86
CA PHE A 406 -5.31 -19.50 -19.11
C PHE A 406 -6.78 -19.44 -19.56
N VAL A 407 -7.34 -18.24 -19.74
CA VAL A 407 -8.74 -18.09 -20.21
C VAL A 407 -8.95 -18.69 -21.60
N ARG A 408 -7.96 -18.59 -22.50
CA ARG A 408 -8.04 -19.13 -23.87
C ARG A 408 -7.84 -20.65 -23.93
N GLU A 409 -6.83 -21.15 -23.22
CA GLU A 409 -6.37 -22.53 -23.32
C GLU A 409 -7.10 -23.46 -22.34
N GLY A 410 -7.54 -22.91 -21.21
CA GLY A 410 -8.15 -23.65 -20.11
C GLY A 410 -7.19 -24.59 -19.39
N ASP A 411 -5.86 -24.42 -19.57
CA ASP A 411 -4.85 -25.20 -18.86
C ASP A 411 -4.51 -24.53 -17.51
N PRO A 412 -4.88 -25.14 -16.37
CA PRO A 412 -4.62 -24.59 -15.05
C PRO A 412 -3.14 -24.38 -14.72
N LYS A 413 -2.24 -25.14 -15.36
CA LYS A 413 -0.79 -25.07 -15.10
C LYS A 413 -0.19 -23.70 -15.43
N ILE A 414 -0.83 -22.94 -16.33
CA ILE A 414 -0.41 -21.58 -16.71
C ILE A 414 -0.43 -20.64 -15.49
N LEU A 415 -1.33 -20.87 -14.54
CA LEU A 415 -1.50 -20.03 -13.35
C LEU A 415 -0.77 -20.55 -12.12
N GLU A 416 -0.09 -21.70 -12.17
CA GLU A 416 0.57 -22.31 -11.01
C GLU A 416 1.53 -21.33 -10.33
N LYS A 417 2.43 -20.71 -11.10
CA LYS A 417 3.37 -19.69 -10.58
C LYS A 417 2.69 -18.42 -10.09
N VAL A 418 1.54 -18.04 -10.67
CA VAL A 418 0.78 -16.85 -10.26
C VAL A 418 0.12 -17.09 -8.90
N LEU A 419 -0.43 -18.29 -8.70
CA LEU A 419 -0.99 -18.72 -7.41
C LEU A 419 0.11 -18.79 -6.34
N GLU A 420 1.26 -19.35 -6.67
CA GLU A 420 2.43 -19.39 -5.78
C GLU A 420 2.91 -17.98 -5.41
N HIS A 421 3.03 -17.08 -6.39
CA HIS A 421 3.42 -15.68 -6.18
C HIS A 421 2.50 -14.96 -5.19
N ASN A 422 1.20 -14.95 -5.49
CA ASN A 422 0.21 -14.30 -4.64
C ASN A 422 0.13 -14.93 -3.24
N SER A 423 0.27 -16.26 -3.14
CA SER A 423 0.34 -16.93 -1.84
C SER A 423 1.56 -16.47 -1.03
N ALA A 424 2.72 -16.36 -1.68
CA ALA A 424 3.96 -15.91 -1.06
C ALA A 424 3.86 -14.45 -0.61
N ASP A 425 3.24 -13.56 -1.42
CA ASP A 425 3.02 -12.16 -1.05
C ASP A 425 2.16 -12.02 0.21
N VAL A 426 1.00 -12.69 0.25
CA VAL A 426 0.10 -12.65 1.42
C VAL A 426 0.81 -13.18 2.67
N VAL A 427 1.54 -14.29 2.56
CA VAL A 427 2.28 -14.90 3.67
C VAL A 427 3.44 -14.00 4.11
N ALA A 428 4.11 -13.31 3.18
CA ALA A 428 5.16 -12.35 3.45
C ALA A 428 4.64 -11.20 4.32
N LEU A 429 3.42 -10.72 4.11
CA LEU A 429 2.85 -9.63 4.90
C LEU A 429 2.66 -10.02 6.37
N ALA A 430 2.21 -11.25 6.64
CA ALA A 430 2.12 -11.77 8.00
C ALA A 430 3.52 -11.80 8.65
N ALA A 431 4.48 -12.44 7.99
CA ALA A 431 5.85 -12.54 8.51
C ALA A 431 6.50 -11.15 8.73
N LEU A 432 6.29 -10.21 7.80
CA LEU A 432 6.81 -8.84 7.89
C LEU A 432 6.19 -8.06 9.05
N LEU A 433 4.87 -8.19 9.26
CA LEU A 433 4.19 -7.56 10.38
C LEU A 433 4.78 -8.03 11.72
N GLY A 434 5.01 -9.35 11.86
CA GLY A 434 5.65 -9.90 13.05
C GLY A 434 7.07 -9.36 13.29
N VAL A 435 7.89 -9.25 12.23
CA VAL A 435 9.24 -8.68 12.33
C VAL A 435 9.21 -7.21 12.74
N LEU A 436 8.34 -6.40 12.12
CA LEU A 436 8.18 -5.00 12.48
C LEU A 436 7.71 -4.83 13.92
N GLY A 437 6.77 -5.68 14.37
CA GLY A 437 6.29 -5.70 15.75
C GLY A 437 7.42 -5.98 16.74
N ALA A 438 8.16 -7.07 16.53
CA ALA A 438 9.27 -7.45 17.38
C ALA A 438 10.37 -6.38 17.42
N ALA A 439 10.67 -5.75 16.28
CA ALA A 439 11.66 -4.67 16.20
C ALA A 439 11.20 -3.41 16.95
N TYR A 440 9.91 -3.09 16.92
CA TYR A 440 9.36 -1.92 17.60
C TYR A 440 9.23 -2.10 19.12
N GLU A 441 9.00 -3.32 19.61
CA GLU A 441 8.94 -3.57 21.05
C GLU A 441 10.31 -3.46 21.72
N SER A 442 11.36 -3.97 21.07
CA SER A 442 12.69 -4.07 21.68
C SER A 442 13.79 -3.61 20.71
N PRO A 443 14.38 -2.41 20.90
CA PRO A 443 15.61 -2.03 20.22
C PRO A 443 16.73 -3.00 20.59
N ARG A 444 17.05 -3.94 19.69
CA ARG A 444 18.17 -4.87 19.85
C ARG A 444 19.23 -4.56 18.81
N SER A 445 20.51 -4.74 19.17
CA SER A 445 21.65 -4.68 18.24
C SER A 445 21.60 -5.72 17.12
N ALA A 446 20.69 -6.70 17.21
CA ALA A 446 20.44 -7.68 16.16
C ALA A 446 19.72 -7.08 14.92
N PHE A 447 19.07 -5.92 15.06
CA PHE A 447 18.47 -5.21 13.94
C PHE A 447 19.47 -4.23 13.32
N ASP A 448 19.31 -3.97 12.02
CA ASP A 448 20.17 -3.01 11.34
C ASP A 448 19.95 -1.59 11.91
N PRO A 449 21.00 -0.86 12.31
CA PRO A 449 20.89 0.48 12.86
C PRO A 449 20.10 1.46 11.99
N ARG A 450 20.13 1.29 10.65
CA ARG A 450 19.39 2.14 9.71
C ARG A 450 17.89 1.93 9.81
N ASP A 451 17.46 0.70 10.05
CA ASP A 451 16.05 0.36 10.26
C ASP A 451 15.59 0.93 11.62
N LEU A 452 16.44 0.83 12.65
CA LEU A 452 16.16 1.40 13.98
C LEU A 452 16.00 2.92 13.94
N LEU A 453 16.76 3.64 13.10
CA LEU A 453 16.52 5.07 12.91
C LEU A 453 15.11 5.36 12.35
N GLY A 454 14.65 4.56 11.39
CA GLY A 454 13.28 4.68 10.88
C GLY A 454 12.21 4.42 11.94
N LEU A 455 12.43 3.42 12.81
CA LEU A 455 11.56 3.15 13.96
C LEU A 455 11.64 4.26 15.02
N ALA A 456 12.81 4.86 15.24
CA ALA A 456 13.00 6.02 16.11
C ALA A 456 12.17 7.21 15.61
N GLU A 457 12.18 7.47 14.30
CA GLU A 457 11.38 8.53 13.69
C GLU A 457 9.88 8.26 13.85
N ILE A 458 9.43 7.00 13.68
CA ILE A 458 8.04 6.62 13.94
C ILE A 458 7.66 6.83 15.40
N ALA A 459 8.47 6.37 16.35
CA ALA A 459 8.24 6.56 17.78
C ALA A 459 8.17 8.05 18.15
N PHE A 460 9.03 8.87 17.55
CA PHE A 460 8.99 10.32 17.73
C PHE A 460 7.70 10.96 17.17
N ASP A 461 7.25 10.52 15.99
CA ASP A 461 6.03 11.02 15.35
C ASP A 461 4.75 10.73 16.16
N VAL A 462 4.76 9.68 17.00
CA VAL A 462 3.65 9.30 17.89
C VAL A 462 3.86 9.72 19.35
N ASP A 463 4.77 10.67 19.57
CA ASP A 463 5.11 11.25 20.89
C ASP A 463 5.68 10.26 21.92
N ASP A 464 6.16 9.09 21.49
CA ASP A 464 6.91 8.16 22.34
C ASP A 464 8.40 8.48 22.31
N TYR A 465 8.74 9.56 23.01
CA TYR A 465 10.09 10.12 23.03
C TYR A 465 11.11 9.22 23.74
N GLU A 466 10.69 8.44 24.74
CA GLU A 466 11.58 7.49 25.42
C GLU A 466 11.99 6.36 24.49
N ARG A 467 11.04 5.79 23.74
CA ARG A 467 11.34 4.77 22.73
C ARG A 467 12.13 5.36 21.56
N ALA A 468 11.78 6.57 21.10
CA ALA A 468 12.54 7.26 20.05
C ALA A 468 14.01 7.48 20.43
N LEU A 469 14.26 7.89 21.68
CA LEU A 469 15.62 8.05 22.20
C LEU A 469 16.37 6.71 22.19
N ARG A 470 15.79 5.65 22.76
CA ARG A 470 16.43 4.32 22.79
C ARG A 470 16.78 3.79 21.40
N PHE A 471 15.87 3.93 20.42
CA PHE A 471 16.16 3.53 19.06
C PHE A 471 17.27 4.36 18.42
N ALA A 472 17.24 5.68 18.61
CA ALA A 472 18.26 6.58 18.08
C ALA A 472 19.66 6.29 18.68
N GLU A 473 19.74 5.91 19.95
CA GLU A 473 21.00 5.54 20.61
C GLU A 473 21.62 4.27 20.04
N VAL A 474 20.83 3.27 19.65
CA VAL A 474 21.39 2.10 18.95
C VAL A 474 21.75 2.46 17.50
N ALA A 475 20.91 3.27 16.85
CA ALA A 475 21.10 3.69 15.46
C ALA A 475 22.39 4.50 15.24
N GLU A 476 22.89 5.21 16.27
CA GLU A 476 24.10 6.02 16.17
C GLU A 476 25.39 5.21 15.96
N SER A 477 25.33 3.89 16.14
CA SER A 477 26.44 2.97 15.84
C SER A 477 26.78 2.87 14.35
N GLU A 478 25.85 3.24 13.46
CA GLU A 478 26.08 3.25 12.02
C GLU A 478 26.57 4.63 11.55
N PRO A 479 27.84 4.74 11.08
CA PRO A 479 28.45 6.04 10.78
C PRO A 479 27.71 6.85 9.71
N THR A 480 27.11 6.18 8.72
CA THR A 480 26.40 6.86 7.61
C THR A 480 25.14 7.60 8.05
N ILE A 481 24.56 7.23 9.19
CA ILE A 481 23.34 7.84 9.73
C ILE A 481 23.53 8.44 11.14
N ALA A 482 24.72 8.34 11.73
CA ALA A 482 25.01 8.77 13.10
C ALA A 482 24.62 10.23 13.37
N TYR A 483 24.89 11.14 12.42
CA TYR A 483 24.44 12.54 12.53
C TYR A 483 22.92 12.66 12.72
N ARG A 484 22.14 11.98 11.88
CA ARG A 484 20.66 12.01 11.95
C ARG A 484 20.15 11.37 13.23
N ALA A 485 20.74 10.24 13.63
CA ALA A 485 20.40 9.54 14.86
C ALA A 485 20.62 10.44 16.09
N LYS A 486 21.80 11.07 16.21
CA LYS A 486 22.11 11.99 17.32
C LYS A 486 21.21 13.22 17.35
N ARG A 487 20.86 13.78 16.19
CA ARG A 487 19.88 14.88 16.11
C ARG A 487 18.49 14.46 16.57
N LEU A 488 18.06 13.25 16.23
CA LEU A 488 16.77 12.74 16.70
C LEU A 488 16.80 12.44 18.20
N ALA A 489 17.87 11.83 18.70
CA ALA A 489 18.09 11.61 20.13
C ALA A 489 18.05 12.94 20.91
N ALA A 490 18.69 14.00 20.41
CA ALA A 490 18.62 15.32 21.03
C ALA A 490 17.21 15.91 21.06
N LYS A 491 16.44 15.75 19.97
CA LYS A 491 15.03 16.18 19.93
C LYS A 491 14.19 15.42 20.96
N ALA A 492 14.35 14.10 21.04
CA ALA A 492 13.65 13.24 22.00
C ALA A 492 14.04 13.57 23.45
N ALA A 493 15.34 13.75 23.73
CA ALA A 493 15.85 14.17 25.04
C ALA A 493 15.31 15.54 25.46
N THR A 494 15.16 16.48 24.51
CA THR A 494 14.54 17.79 24.79
C THR A 494 13.08 17.66 25.22
N ARG A 495 12.34 16.70 24.63
CA ARG A 495 10.92 16.45 24.96
C ARG A 495 10.72 15.72 26.29
N THR A 496 11.71 14.94 26.71
CA THR A 496 11.74 14.23 28.01
C THR A 496 12.46 15.02 29.11
N GLU A 497 12.69 16.32 28.89
CA GLU A 497 13.35 17.24 29.83
C GLU A 497 14.79 16.87 30.23
N ARG A 498 15.45 15.98 29.48
CA ARG A 498 16.87 15.60 29.65
C ARG A 498 17.77 16.57 28.89
N VAL A 499 17.82 17.82 29.37
CA VAL A 499 18.48 18.92 28.66
C VAL A 499 19.98 18.70 28.47
N GLU A 500 20.67 18.19 29.48
CA GLU A 500 22.11 17.92 29.45
C GLU A 500 22.45 16.87 28.40
N LEU A 501 21.65 15.80 28.32
CA LEU A 501 21.76 14.78 27.28
C LEU A 501 21.51 15.40 25.89
N ALA A 502 20.47 16.22 25.74
CA ALA A 502 20.18 16.88 24.47
C ALA A 502 21.33 17.76 23.98
N VAL A 503 21.98 18.50 24.90
CA VAL A 503 23.17 19.32 24.61
C VAL A 503 24.34 18.44 24.16
N SER A 504 24.68 17.40 24.93
CA SER A 504 25.75 16.45 24.58
C SER A 504 25.53 15.83 23.19
N ARG A 505 24.30 15.36 22.90
CA ARG A 505 23.98 14.77 21.59
C ARG A 505 24.07 15.78 20.44
N LEU A 506 23.74 17.05 20.65
CA LEU A 506 23.90 18.09 19.62
C LEU A 506 25.36 18.49 19.40
N GLU A 507 26.19 18.51 20.43
CA GLU A 507 27.63 18.73 20.29
C GLU A 507 28.27 17.64 19.42
N GLU A 508 27.97 16.38 19.73
CA GLU A 508 28.41 15.23 18.93
C GLU A 508 27.85 15.28 17.50
N ALA A 509 26.57 15.62 17.33
CA ALA A 509 25.97 15.77 15.99
C ALA A 509 26.62 16.89 15.19
N SER A 510 26.93 18.03 15.81
CA SER A 510 27.59 19.16 15.13
C SER A 510 28.95 18.72 14.58
N ALA A 511 29.73 17.96 15.36
CA ALA A 511 31.01 17.42 14.90
C ALA A 511 30.86 16.55 13.64
N LEU A 512 29.81 15.72 13.58
CA LEU A 512 29.52 14.76 12.51
C LEU A 512 28.71 15.32 11.33
N ALA A 513 28.34 16.60 11.35
CA ALA A 513 27.46 17.16 10.32
C ALA A 513 28.09 17.06 8.91
N PRO A 514 27.37 16.50 7.91
CA PRO A 514 27.92 16.18 6.59
C PRO A 514 28.10 17.41 5.69
N ASN A 515 27.45 18.54 6.00
CA ASN A 515 27.57 19.78 5.26
C ASN A 515 27.37 21.00 6.17
N THR A 516 27.73 22.18 5.65
CA THR A 516 27.67 23.44 6.40
C THR A 516 26.26 23.82 6.84
N LEU A 517 25.25 23.51 6.02
CA LEU A 517 23.84 23.79 6.33
C LEU A 517 23.39 23.00 7.57
N GLU A 518 23.64 21.70 7.56
CA GLU A 518 23.30 20.79 8.65
C GLU A 518 24.06 21.10 9.95
N ARG A 519 25.34 21.47 9.85
CA ARG A 519 26.14 21.96 10.99
C ARG A 519 25.51 23.22 11.58
N THR A 520 25.19 24.18 10.72
CA THR A 520 24.58 25.46 11.11
C THR A 520 23.25 25.26 11.82
N GLU A 521 22.35 24.43 11.29
CA GLU A 521 21.08 24.12 11.94
C GLU A 521 21.27 23.49 13.32
N THR A 522 22.27 22.62 13.45
CA THR A 522 22.59 21.90 14.69
C THR A 522 23.16 22.86 15.73
N ASP A 523 24.12 23.70 15.35
CA ASP A 523 24.72 24.71 16.24
C ASP A 523 23.68 25.75 16.68
N VAL A 524 22.75 26.15 15.81
CA VAL A 524 21.63 27.03 16.19
C VAL A 524 20.72 26.38 17.23
N ALA A 525 20.42 25.08 17.09
CA ALA A 525 19.63 24.35 18.07
C ALA A 525 20.36 24.23 19.42
N LEU A 526 21.67 23.90 19.38
CA LEU A 526 22.54 23.79 20.54
C LEU A 526 22.64 25.12 21.31
N ALA A 527 22.92 26.23 20.61
CA ALA A 527 23.00 27.55 21.22
C ALA A 527 21.68 27.95 21.91
N LYS A 528 20.52 27.62 21.32
CA LYS A 528 19.21 27.88 21.94
C LYS A 528 19.01 27.07 23.24
N LEU A 529 19.42 25.80 23.27
CA LEU A 529 19.30 24.99 24.49
C LEU A 529 20.22 25.51 25.60
N LEU A 530 21.48 25.83 25.27
CA LEU A 530 22.44 26.43 26.20
C LEU A 530 21.92 27.76 26.78
N GLU A 531 21.37 28.64 25.94
CA GLU A 531 20.84 29.93 26.37
C GLU A 531 19.57 29.79 27.22
N HIS A 532 18.59 29.03 26.74
CA HIS A 532 17.23 29.04 27.30
C HIS A 532 17.03 28.03 28.42
N LYS A 533 17.66 26.86 28.35
CA LYS A 533 17.45 25.77 29.31
C LYS A 533 18.58 25.71 30.35
N LEU A 534 19.85 25.64 29.94
CA LEU A 534 20.98 25.58 30.88
C LEU A 534 21.47 26.96 31.40
N LYS A 535 21.01 28.05 30.79
CA LYS A 535 21.43 29.44 31.15
C LYS A 535 22.96 29.65 31.10
N SER A 536 23.66 28.86 30.30
CA SER A 536 25.08 28.99 30.02
C SER A 536 25.28 29.94 28.83
N LEU A 537 25.28 31.24 29.11
CA LEU A 537 25.31 32.27 28.08
C LEU A 537 26.64 32.28 27.33
N GLU A 538 27.74 32.06 28.04
CA GLU A 538 29.09 31.98 27.49
C GLU A 538 29.21 30.82 26.51
N ALA A 539 28.78 29.62 26.88
CA ALA A 539 28.78 28.47 25.97
C ALA A 539 27.83 28.69 24.78
N ALA A 540 26.66 29.30 25.00
CA ALA A 540 25.73 29.64 23.93
C ALA A 540 26.34 30.63 22.92
N LEU A 541 27.11 31.61 23.39
CA LEU A 541 27.81 32.58 22.55
C LEU A 541 28.89 31.89 21.71
N GLU A 542 29.70 31.03 22.31
CA GLU A 542 30.78 30.32 21.62
C GLU A 542 30.23 29.42 20.51
N VAL A 543 29.12 28.71 20.74
CA VAL A 543 28.45 27.94 19.69
C VAL A 543 27.84 28.85 18.64
N ALA A 544 27.19 29.96 19.02
CA ALA A 544 26.57 30.89 18.08
C ALA A 544 27.58 31.53 17.12
N LYS A 545 28.84 31.73 17.55
CA LYS A 545 29.92 32.25 16.70
C LYS A 545 30.42 31.26 15.64
N ARG A 546 30.17 29.95 15.81
CA ARG A 546 30.52 28.92 14.81
C ARG A 546 29.62 28.98 13.58
N VAL A 547 28.43 29.56 13.73
CA VAL A 547 27.46 29.70 12.65
C VAL A 547 27.98 30.73 11.63
N PRO A 548 28.19 30.34 10.35
CA PRO A 548 28.68 31.27 9.34
C PRO A 548 27.70 32.43 9.11
N ASP A 549 28.24 33.58 8.72
CA ASP A 549 27.45 34.73 8.30
C ASP A 549 26.84 34.44 6.92
N SER A 550 25.62 33.89 6.91
CA SER A 550 24.90 33.52 5.69
C SER A 550 24.23 34.71 4.99
N GLY A 551 24.54 35.95 5.39
CA GLY A 551 23.85 37.16 4.93
C GLY A 551 22.46 37.36 5.52
N ASP A 552 21.93 36.38 6.25
CA ASP A 552 20.74 36.52 7.09
C ASP A 552 21.14 37.04 8.47
N ASP A 553 20.67 38.24 8.80
CA ASP A 553 20.96 38.95 10.04
C ASP A 553 20.62 38.14 11.31
N SER A 554 19.83 37.06 11.21
CA SER A 554 19.40 36.23 12.33
C SER A 554 20.58 35.71 13.20
N ALA A 555 21.66 35.23 12.58
CA ALA A 555 22.83 34.72 13.30
C ALA A 555 23.61 35.86 14.00
N ARG A 556 23.91 36.94 13.27
CA ARG A 556 24.56 38.15 13.80
C ARG A 556 23.79 38.77 14.96
N ARG A 557 22.47 38.90 14.81
CA ARG A 557 21.57 39.41 15.87
C ARG A 557 21.51 38.49 17.08
N ARG A 558 21.77 37.17 16.95
CA ARG A 558 21.86 36.28 18.11
C ARG A 558 23.16 36.49 18.87
N VAL A 559 24.29 36.55 18.18
CA VAL A 559 25.62 36.82 18.79
C VAL A 559 25.59 38.15 19.55
N GLN A 560 25.18 39.25 18.90
CA GLN A 560 25.09 40.56 19.55
C GLN A 560 24.17 40.55 20.78
N ARG A 561 23.03 39.86 20.70
CA ARG A 561 22.08 39.75 21.82
C ARG A 561 22.68 38.98 23.00
N LEU A 562 23.43 37.92 22.74
CA LEU A 562 24.11 37.13 23.77
C LEU A 562 25.23 37.94 24.43
N GLU A 563 26.04 38.67 23.66
CA GLU A 563 27.08 39.57 24.18
C GLU A 563 26.49 40.64 25.12
N VAL A 564 25.40 41.30 24.70
CA VAL A 564 24.70 42.28 25.54
C VAL A 564 24.13 41.64 26.81
N LYS A 565 23.60 40.42 26.72
CA LYS A 565 23.08 39.68 27.90
C LYS A 565 24.20 39.33 28.89
N ILE A 566 25.34 38.86 28.40
CA ILE A 566 26.51 38.52 29.23
C ILE A 566 27.04 39.77 29.93
N GLU A 567 27.21 40.87 29.19
CA GLU A 567 27.70 42.13 29.75
C GLU A 567 26.74 42.68 30.81
N ARG A 568 25.42 42.65 30.55
CA ARG A 568 24.41 43.02 31.56
C ARG A 568 24.47 42.13 32.81
N ARG A 569 24.72 40.82 32.66
CA ARG A 569 24.85 39.89 33.79
C ARG A 569 26.10 40.19 34.61
N ARG A 570 27.25 40.42 33.96
CA ARG A 570 28.51 40.80 34.60
C ARG A 570 28.39 42.12 35.38
N ARG A 571 27.81 43.16 34.78
CA ARG A 571 27.54 44.44 35.46
C ARG A 571 26.67 44.27 36.70
N LYS A 572 25.61 43.46 36.63
CA LYS A 572 24.76 43.16 37.80
C LYS A 572 25.50 42.42 38.90
N GLN A 573 26.38 41.48 38.55
CA GLN A 573 27.21 40.75 39.52
C GLN A 573 28.23 41.67 40.19
N LEU A 574 28.92 42.51 39.42
CA LEU A 574 29.84 43.54 39.94
C LEU A 574 29.13 44.50 40.89
N ALA A 575 27.98 45.05 40.50
CA ALA A 575 27.20 45.95 41.36
C ALA A 575 26.78 45.26 42.68
N ARG A 576 26.35 43.99 42.63
CA ARG A 576 26.03 43.21 43.84
C ARG A 576 27.25 42.97 44.73
N ALA A 577 28.40 42.65 44.15
CA ALA A 577 29.63 42.43 44.91
C ALA A 577 30.09 43.72 45.63
N VAL A 578 29.99 44.87 44.97
CA VAL A 578 30.31 46.18 45.56
C VAL A 578 29.32 46.52 46.68
N SER A 579 28.01 46.31 46.49
CA SER A 579 27.02 46.54 47.55
C SER A 579 27.17 45.58 48.74
N HIS A 580 27.57 44.33 48.51
CA HIS A 580 27.79 43.35 49.59
C HIS A 580 29.09 43.62 50.37
N SER A 581 30.15 44.05 49.69
CA SER A 581 31.39 44.52 50.34
C SER A 581 31.18 45.81 51.13
N ALA A 582 30.26 46.69 50.71
CA ALA A 582 29.91 47.90 51.43
C ALA A 582 28.97 47.64 52.64
N ALA A 583 28.20 46.55 52.61
CA ALA A 583 27.26 46.16 53.68
C ALA A 583 27.89 45.26 54.76
N ASN A 584 29.07 44.69 54.51
CA ASN A 584 29.79 43.84 55.46
C ASN A 584 31.30 44.21 55.46
N PRO A 585 31.67 45.42 55.93
CA PRO A 585 33.06 45.71 56.21
C PRO A 585 33.49 44.80 57.37
N ILE A 586 34.41 43.87 57.12
CA ILE A 586 34.94 42.96 58.15
C ILE A 586 35.50 43.80 59.32
N GLN A 587 35.13 43.39 60.55
CA GLN A 587 35.68 43.85 61.84
C GLN A 587 37.20 43.79 61.91
#